data_AF-A0A960FQN0-F1
#
_entry.id   AF-A0A960FQN0-F1
#
_cell.length_a   1.000
_cell.length_b   1.000
_cell.length_c   1.000
_cell.angle_alpha   90.00
_cell.angle_beta   90.00
_cell.angle_gamma   90.00
#
_symmetry.space_group_name_H-M   'P 1'
#
loop_
_entity.id
_entity.type
_entity.pdbx_description
1 polymer ?
#
loop_
_entity_poly.entity_id
_entity_poly.type
_entity_poly.pdbx_seq_one_letter_code
_entity_poly.pdbx_strand_id
1 'polypeptide(L)'
;MTMTRRTLLKGGAVVVLYSAVAGCTSDDSASAPATTGSATAGGGGVPEPEAWTITRWRADPFARSSYSFLAVGSSPDDRRALAAPVGDRLFFAGEAT
;
A
#
# COMPACT_ATOMS: atom_id res chain seq x y z
N MET A 1 -45.09 -0.01 16.47
CA MET A 1 -43.61 0.04 16.40
C MET A 1 -43.22 1.31 15.65
N THR A 2 -43.08 2.43 16.36
CA THR A 2 -42.83 3.75 15.76
C THR A 2 -41.32 3.94 15.59
N MET A 3 -40.84 3.83 14.35
CA MET A 3 -39.45 4.10 13.98
C MET A 3 -39.21 5.61 13.99
N THR A 4 -38.45 6.11 14.97
CA THR A 4 -38.13 7.54 15.10
C THR A 4 -36.99 7.92 14.14
N ARG A 5 -36.99 9.16 13.62
CA ARG A 5 -35.92 9.71 12.75
C ARG A 5 -34.49 9.47 13.27
N ARG A 6 -34.32 9.39 14.59
CA ARG A 6 -33.03 9.06 15.25
C ARG A 6 -32.53 7.64 14.97
N THR A 7 -33.42 6.67 14.77
CA THR A 7 -33.06 5.29 14.44
C THR A 7 -32.61 5.17 12.99
N LEU A 8 -33.26 5.93 12.09
CA LEU A 8 -32.93 5.99 10.66
C LEU A 8 -31.56 6.68 10.42
N LEU A 9 -31.26 7.73 11.19
CA LEU A 9 -29.97 8.45 11.12
C LEU A 9 -28.78 7.60 11.59
N LYS A 10 -28.97 6.80 12.65
CA LYS A 10 -27.93 5.90 13.18
C LYS A 10 -27.61 4.74 12.22
N GLY A 11 -28.62 4.20 11.53
CA GLY A 11 -28.42 3.14 10.54
C GLY A 11 -27.74 3.63 9.26
N GLY A 12 -28.12 4.83 8.76
CA GLY A 12 -27.55 5.39 7.53
C GLY A 12 -26.06 5.76 7.65
N ALA A 13 -25.63 6.28 8.80
CA ALA A 13 -24.24 6.69 9.02
C ALA A 13 -23.24 5.51 8.95
N VAL A 14 -23.63 4.33 9.41
CA VAL A 14 -22.78 3.12 9.39
C VAL A 14 -22.60 2.58 7.97
N VAL A 15 -23.67 2.60 7.15
CA VAL A 15 -23.61 2.13 5.76
C VAL A 15 -22.75 3.05 4.88
N VAL A 16 -22.86 4.37 5.06
CA VAL A 16 -22.03 5.35 4.31
C VAL A 16 -20.55 5.21 4.67
N LEU A 17 -20.22 4.96 5.94
CA LEU A 17 -18.84 4.82 6.39
C LEU A 17 -18.19 3.53 5.83
N TYR A 18 -18.93 2.42 5.76
CA TYR A 18 -18.42 1.17 5.17
C TYR A 18 -18.14 1.29 3.67
N SER A 19 -19.02 1.96 2.91
CA SER A 19 -18.84 2.17 1.47
C SER A 19 -17.65 3.09 1.15
N ALA A 20 -17.37 4.07 2.02
CA ALA A 20 -16.22 4.98 1.84
C ALA A 20 -14.87 4.28 2.04
N VAL A 21 -14.78 3.25 2.89
CA VAL A 21 -13.55 2.48 3.10
C VAL A 21 -13.26 1.53 1.93
N ALA A 22 -14.30 0.97 1.29
CA ALA A 22 -14.12 0.09 0.13
C ALA A 22 -13.60 0.82 -1.13
N GLY A 23 -13.92 2.12 -1.27
CA GLY A 23 -13.52 2.94 -2.41
C GLY A 23 -12.01 3.15 -2.56
N CYS A 24 -11.21 2.91 -1.51
CA CYS A 24 -9.75 3.04 -1.57
C CYS A 24 -9.02 1.75 -1.99
N THR A 25 -9.74 0.71 -2.42
CA THR A 25 -9.13 -0.59 -2.76
C THR A 25 -9.25 -1.01 -4.23
N SER A 26 -9.87 -0.18 -5.08
CA SER A 26 -10.01 -0.49 -6.50
C SER A 26 -8.81 -0.01 -7.32
N ASP A 27 -7.66 -0.69 -7.19
CA ASP A 27 -6.54 -0.56 -8.14
C ASP A 27 -6.52 -1.80 -9.05
N ASP A 28 -7.47 -1.90 -10.01
CA ASP A 28 -7.49 -3.02 -10.97
C ASP A 28 -7.26 -2.61 -12.44
N SER A 29 -6.68 -1.44 -12.66
CA SER A 29 -6.23 -1.04 -13.99
C SER A 29 -4.81 -0.49 -13.90
N ALA A 30 -3.82 -1.39 -14.00
CA ALA A 30 -2.50 -0.98 -14.43
C ALA A 30 -2.59 -0.50 -15.89
N SER A 31 -2.79 0.80 -16.08
CA SER A 31 -2.54 1.41 -17.39
C SER A 31 -1.08 1.15 -17.78
N ALA A 32 -0.83 0.93 -19.07
CA ALA A 32 0.54 0.93 -19.60
C ALA A 32 1.31 2.15 -19.06
N PRO A 33 2.62 2.04 -18.76
CA PRO A 33 3.40 3.21 -18.40
C PRO A 33 3.15 4.23 -19.50
N ALA A 34 2.69 5.41 -19.11
CA ALA A 34 2.45 6.45 -20.08
C ALA A 34 3.80 6.77 -20.73
N THR A 35 4.00 6.30 -21.96
CA THR A 35 5.04 6.81 -22.85
C THR A 35 4.62 8.23 -23.27
N THR A 36 4.51 9.14 -22.30
CA THR A 36 4.43 10.57 -22.57
C THR A 36 5.85 10.97 -22.92
N GLY A 37 6.18 10.89 -24.20
CA GLY A 37 7.50 11.22 -24.71
C GLY A 37 7.97 12.56 -24.18
N SER A 38 9.06 12.55 -23.40
CA SER A 38 9.90 13.73 -23.26
C SER A 38 10.82 13.76 -24.47
N ALA A 39 10.25 14.18 -25.60
CA ALA A 39 11.07 14.65 -26.71
C ALA A 39 11.60 16.03 -26.33
N THR A 40 12.85 16.13 -25.88
CA THR A 40 13.56 17.40 -26.04
C THR A 40 15.07 17.24 -26.23
N ALA A 41 15.48 17.65 -27.44
CA ALA A 41 16.78 18.15 -27.86
C ALA A 41 17.96 17.15 -27.87
N GLY A 42 18.11 16.41 -28.98
CA GLY A 42 19.41 15.91 -29.40
C GLY A 42 19.40 14.58 -30.14
N GLY A 43 18.94 14.58 -31.40
CA GLY A 43 19.33 13.59 -32.42
C GLY A 43 18.92 12.13 -32.19
N GLY A 44 17.82 11.73 -32.83
CA GLY A 44 17.36 10.34 -32.90
C GLY A 44 16.25 10.06 -31.88
N GLY A 45 15.04 9.79 -32.37
CA GLY A 45 13.92 9.44 -31.49
C GLY A 45 14.25 8.20 -30.67
N VAL A 46 13.90 8.20 -29.38
CA VAL A 46 14.00 7.03 -28.52
C VAL A 46 13.03 5.96 -29.07
N PRO A 47 13.48 4.73 -29.38
CA PRO A 47 12.61 3.67 -29.84
C PRO A 47 11.67 3.21 -28.72
N GLU A 48 10.52 2.65 -29.11
CA GLU A 48 9.57 2.06 -28.16
C GLU A 48 10.19 0.83 -27.48
N PRO A 49 10.04 0.64 -26.15
CA PRO A 49 10.49 -0.57 -25.48
C PRO A 49 9.81 -1.83 -26.01
N GLU A 50 10.59 -2.89 -26.21
CA GLU A 50 10.08 -4.20 -26.65
C GLU A 50 9.19 -4.88 -25.58
N ALA A 51 9.50 -4.64 -24.30
CA ALA A 51 8.73 -5.15 -23.17
C ALA A 51 8.99 -4.30 -21.90
N TRP A 52 8.04 -4.32 -20.97
CA TRP A 52 8.16 -3.68 -19.67
C TRP A 52 7.41 -4.49 -18.61
N THR A 53 7.74 -4.27 -17.33
CA THR A 53 7.01 -4.84 -16.19
C THR A 53 6.90 -3.80 -15.08
N ILE A 54 5.70 -3.66 -14.52
CA ILE A 54 5.44 -2.78 -13.36
C ILE A 54 5.22 -3.67 -12.13
N THR A 55 6.01 -3.46 -11.09
CA THR A 55 5.85 -4.17 -9.82
C THR A 55 4.71 -3.60 -9.00
N ARG A 56 4.03 -4.48 -8.24
CA ARG A 56 3.00 -4.12 -7.26
C ARG A 56 3.32 -4.67 -5.87
N TRP A 57 4.53 -4.38 -5.36
CA TRP A 57 5.04 -4.90 -4.07
C TRP A 57 4.07 -4.72 -2.89
N ARG A 58 3.38 -3.57 -2.81
CA ARG A 58 2.39 -3.31 -1.76
C ARG A 58 1.18 -4.26 -1.82
N ALA A 59 0.80 -4.70 -3.02
CA ALA A 59 -0.34 -5.60 -3.24
C ALA A 59 0.06 -7.09 -3.15
N ASP A 60 1.34 -7.41 -3.25
CA ASP A 60 1.82 -8.78 -3.06
C ASP A 60 1.46 -9.27 -1.64
N PRO A 61 0.70 -10.37 -1.50
CA PRO A 61 0.23 -10.84 -0.20
C PRO A 61 1.34 -11.35 0.72
N PHE A 62 2.52 -11.70 0.17
CA PHE A 62 3.65 -12.21 0.91
C PHE A 62 4.69 -11.13 1.24
N ALA A 63 4.85 -10.11 0.39
CA ALA A 63 5.78 -9.01 0.63
C ALA A 63 5.14 -7.82 1.35
N ARG A 64 3.94 -7.40 0.93
CA ARG A 64 3.15 -6.27 1.47
C ARG A 64 3.82 -4.88 1.47
N SER A 65 5.09 -4.80 1.10
CA SER A 65 5.89 -3.58 0.94
C SER A 65 7.15 -3.92 0.13
N SER A 66 7.96 -2.91 -0.19
CA SER A 66 9.30 -3.09 -0.76
C SER A 66 10.34 -3.34 0.33
N TYR A 67 10.50 -2.38 1.24
CA TYR A 67 11.47 -2.41 2.34
C TYR A 67 10.93 -1.66 3.56
N SER A 68 11.54 -1.89 4.72
CA SER A 68 11.25 -1.22 5.97
C SER A 68 12.00 0.11 6.10
N PHE A 69 11.41 1.05 6.83
CA PHE A 69 12.03 2.32 7.18
C PHE A 69 11.59 2.73 8.58
N LEU A 70 12.35 3.62 9.23
CA LEU A 70 11.94 4.21 10.50
C LEU A 70 10.95 5.35 10.21
N ALA A 71 9.69 5.16 10.56
CA ALA A 71 8.68 6.19 10.43
C ALA A 71 8.93 7.36 11.40
N VAL A 72 8.26 8.49 11.18
CA VAL A 72 8.30 9.61 12.13
C VAL A 72 7.80 9.13 13.49
N GLY A 73 8.62 9.33 14.52
CA GLY A 73 8.36 8.85 15.88
C GLY A 73 8.95 7.47 16.20
N SER A 74 9.45 6.74 15.20
CA SER A 74 10.20 5.49 15.41
C SER A 74 11.67 5.77 15.70
N SER A 75 12.35 4.76 16.26
CA SER A 75 13.78 4.80 16.56
C SER A 75 14.45 3.47 16.24
N PRO A 76 15.80 3.41 16.19
CA PRO A 76 16.52 2.16 16.07
C PRO A 76 16.20 1.13 17.18
N ASP A 77 15.68 1.55 18.33
CA ASP A 77 15.24 0.63 19.39
C ASP A 77 14.04 -0.23 18.95
N ASP A 78 13.20 0.27 18.04
CA ASP A 78 12.05 -0.50 17.52
C ASP A 78 12.53 -1.74 16.76
N ARG A 79 13.60 -1.62 15.97
CA ARG A 79 14.21 -2.77 15.27
C ARG A 79 14.82 -3.76 16.25
N ARG A 80 15.56 -3.26 17.25
CA ARG A 80 16.10 -4.11 18.34
C ARG A 80 15.00 -4.87 19.08
N ALA A 81 13.87 -4.22 19.32
CA ALA A 81 12.72 -4.87 19.93
C ALA A 81 12.13 -5.98 19.04
N LEU A 82 12.04 -5.76 17.72
CA LEU A 82 11.62 -6.79 16.76
C LEU A 82 12.60 -7.97 16.67
N ALA A 83 13.90 -7.73 16.86
CA ALA A 83 14.93 -8.79 16.87
C ALA A 83 14.93 -9.65 18.15
N ALA A 84 14.27 -9.20 19.22
CA ALA A 84 14.29 -9.92 20.49
C ALA A 84 13.55 -11.27 20.39
N PRO A 85 14.15 -12.37 20.88
CA PRO A 85 13.48 -13.67 20.87
C PRO A 85 12.34 -13.73 21.90
N VAL A 86 11.36 -14.59 21.63
CA VAL A 86 10.27 -14.87 22.59
C VAL A 86 10.51 -16.23 23.24
N GLY A 87 10.72 -16.20 24.56
CA GLY A 87 10.88 -17.39 25.40
C GLY A 87 12.03 -18.31 24.99
N ASP A 88 13.10 -17.74 24.42
CA ASP A 88 14.27 -18.45 23.88
C ASP A 88 13.93 -19.60 22.90
N ARG A 89 12.81 -19.46 22.19
CA ARG A 89 12.29 -20.49 21.27
C ARG A 89 11.89 -19.94 19.92
N LEU A 90 11.25 -18.77 19.89
CA LEU A 90 10.86 -18.11 18.66
C LEU A 90 11.84 -16.96 18.39
N PHE A 91 12.53 -17.04 17.26
CA PHE A 91 13.52 -16.06 16.83
C PHE A 91 12.98 -15.33 15.61
N PHE A 92 13.25 -14.03 15.53
CA PHE A 92 12.89 -13.19 14.40
C PHE A 92 14.16 -12.75 13.67
N ALA A 93 14.10 -12.74 12.35
CA ALA A 93 15.18 -12.29 11.48
C ALA A 93 14.60 -11.64 10.23
N GLY A 94 15.38 -10.80 9.57
CA GLY A 94 15.01 -10.12 8.34
C GLY A 94 15.55 -8.70 8.30
N GLU A 95 15.24 -7.96 7.23
CA GLU A 95 15.76 -6.59 7.05
C GLU A 95 15.22 -5.56 8.07
N ALA A 96 14.12 -5.88 8.76
CA ALA A 96 13.46 -5.01 9.74
C ALA A 96 13.86 -5.28 11.21
N THR A 97 14.69 -6.29 11.48
CA THR A 97 15.09 -6.74 12.83
C THR A 97 16.54 -6.41 13.11
#